data_AF-A0AAD9Q174-F1
#
_entry.id   AF-A0AAD9Q174-F1
#
_cell.length_a   1.000
_cell.length_b   1.000
_cell.length_c   1.000
_cell.angle_alpha   90.00
_cell.angle_beta   90.00
_cell.angle_gamma   90.00
#
_symmetry.space_group_name_H-M   'P 1'
#
loop_
_entity.id
_entity.type
_entity.pdbx_description
1 polymer ?
#
loop_
_entity_poly.entity_id
_entity_poly.type
_entity_poly.pdbx_seq_one_letter_code
_entity_poly.pdbx_strand_id
1 'polypeptide(L)'
;MSTEKKKLIVTCGTCWKVETNSSREPLMSNEVAHRPWELVGVDLFALKGNDFLIIDRLVSSVMLRLKNHFARHGCPERLISDNCPQFVSL
;
A
#
# COMPACT_ATOMS: atom_id res chain seq x y z
N MET A 1 -17.29 -25.63 26.02
CA MET A 1 -15.85 -25.65 25.67
C MET A 1 -15.05 -25.38 26.93
N SER A 2 -14.30 -26.36 27.44
CA SER A 2 -13.55 -26.24 28.70
C SER A 2 -12.31 -25.35 28.57
N THR A 3 -11.94 -24.68 29.65
CA THR A 3 -10.81 -23.73 29.74
C THR A 3 -9.44 -24.40 29.52
N GLU A 4 -9.28 -25.67 29.91
CA GLU A 4 -8.05 -26.43 29.71
C GLU A 4 -7.72 -26.70 28.25
N LYS A 5 -8.73 -27.02 27.44
CA LYS A 5 -8.54 -27.22 26.00
C LYS A 5 -8.02 -25.96 25.32
N LYS A 6 -8.54 -24.79 25.70
CA LYS A 6 -8.06 -23.51 25.17
C LYS A 6 -6.60 -23.24 25.53
N LYS A 7 -6.21 -23.53 26.78
CA LYS A 7 -4.81 -23.38 27.21
C LYS A 7 -3.87 -24.28 26.39
N LEU A 8 -4.23 -25.55 26.21
CA LEU A 8 -3.47 -26.51 25.41
C LEU A 8 -3.28 -26.05 23.96
N ILE A 9 -4.34 -25.51 23.34
CA ILE A 9 -4.30 -24.98 21.97
C ILE A 9 -3.37 -23.77 21.89
N VAL A 10 -3.48 -22.82 22.84
CA VAL A 10 -2.65 -21.60 22.86
C VAL A 10 -1.17 -21.92 23.11
N THR A 11 -0.85 -22.93 23.92
CA THR A 11 0.54 -23.34 24.19
C THR A 11 1.16 -24.26 23.13
N CYS A 12 0.35 -24.79 22.21
CA CYS A 12 0.84 -25.70 21.18
C CYS A 12 1.45 -24.91 20.01
N GLY A 13 2.76 -25.07 19.77
CA GLY A 13 3.46 -24.36 18.69
C GLY A 13 2.94 -24.67 17.28
N THR A 14 2.38 -25.86 17.05
CA THR A 14 1.74 -26.20 15.77
C THR A 14 0.40 -25.51 15.62
N CYS A 15 -0.42 -25.49 16.68
CA CYS A 15 -1.70 -24.78 16.68
C CYS A 15 -1.48 -23.27 16.50
N TRP A 16 -0.50 -22.68 17.19
CA TRP A 16 -0.14 -21.27 17.05
C TRP A 16 0.20 -20.86 15.61
N LYS A 17 0.95 -21.69 14.88
CA LYS A 17 1.31 -21.42 13.46
C LYS A 17 0.12 -21.49 12.50
N VAL A 18 -0.88 -22.30 12.83
CA VAL A 18 -2.09 -22.51 12.01
C VAL A 18 -3.26 -21.62 12.49
N GLU A 19 -3.11 -20.99 13.65
CA GLU A 19 -4.11 -20.09 14.25
C GLU A 19 -4.37 -18.90 13.31
N THR A 20 -5.52 -18.94 12.64
CA THR A 20 -5.98 -17.87 11.73
C THR A 20 -6.40 -16.61 12.49
N ASN A 21 -6.48 -16.69 13.81
CA ASN A 21 -6.93 -15.65 14.72
C ASN A 21 -5.77 -15.04 15.53
N SER A 22 -4.54 -15.05 14.98
CA SER A 22 -3.52 -14.13 15.46
C SER A 22 -4.10 -12.72 15.40
N SER A 23 -4.01 -11.98 16.51
CA SER A 23 -4.40 -10.58 16.54
C SER A 23 -3.57 -9.87 15.48
N ARG A 24 -4.18 -9.55 14.34
CA ARG A 24 -3.53 -8.77 13.29
C ARG A 24 -3.01 -7.51 13.95
N GLU A 25 -1.73 -7.22 13.77
CA GLU A 25 -1.16 -6.00 14.30
C GLU A 25 -2.00 -4.81 13.80
N PRO A 26 -2.22 -3.79 14.64
CA PRO A 26 -2.93 -2.60 14.22
C PRO A 26 -2.30 -2.03 12.95
N LEU A 27 -3.14 -1.62 11.99
CA LEU A 27 -2.65 -0.96 10.80
C LEU A 27 -1.95 0.34 11.21
N MET A 28 -0.66 0.44 10.92
CA MET A 28 0.10 1.68 11.11
C MET A 28 -0.38 2.69 10.07
N SER A 29 -1.04 3.75 10.51
CA SER A 29 -1.51 4.82 9.64
C SER A 29 -0.39 5.80 9.33
N ASN A 30 -0.43 6.39 8.13
CA ASN A 30 0.44 7.50 7.78
C ASN A 30 -0.05 8.78 8.47
N GLU A 31 0.86 9.74 8.62
CA GLU A 31 0.52 11.09 9.06
C GLU A 31 -0.50 11.72 8.11
N VAL A 32 -1.43 12.48 8.67
CA VAL A 32 -2.46 13.19 7.91
C VAL A 32 -1.80 14.38 7.21
N ALA A 33 -2.04 14.52 5.90
CA ALA A 33 -1.62 15.70 5.16
C ALA A 33 -2.32 16.96 5.68
N HIS A 34 -1.54 18.03 5.92
CA HIS A 34 -1.99 19.34 6.37
C HIS A 34 -2.27 20.30 5.20
N ARG A 35 -1.67 20.07 4.03
CA ARG A 35 -1.89 20.87 2.82
C ARG A 35 -2.17 19.98 1.60
N PRO A 36 -2.92 20.49 0.59
CA PRO A 36 -3.15 19.75 -0.65
C PRO A 36 -1.82 19.32 -1.28
N TRP A 37 -1.78 18.08 -1.78
CA TRP A 37 -0.62 17.51 -2.47
C TRP A 37 0.65 17.37 -1.61
N GLU A 38 0.58 17.52 -0.29
CA GLU A 38 1.73 17.29 0.60
C GLU A 38 2.19 15.82 0.59
N LEU A 39 1.21 14.92 0.72
CA LEU A 39 1.40 13.48 0.70
C LEU A 39 0.59 12.92 -0.47
N VAL A 40 1.26 12.27 -1.41
CA VAL A 40 0.62 11.69 -2.59
C VAL A 40 0.91 10.19 -2.63
N GLY A 41 -0.15 9.38 -2.60
CA GLY A 41 -0.08 7.95 -2.88
C GLY A 41 -0.20 7.69 -4.39
N VAL A 42 0.62 6.80 -4.93
CA VAL A 42 0.59 6.39 -6.33
C VAL A 42 0.58 4.88 -6.45
N ASP A 43 -0.18 4.38 -7.41
CA ASP A 43 -0.32 2.97 -7.67
C ASP A 43 -0.67 2.74 -9.14
N LEU A 44 -0.31 1.55 -9.63
CA LEU A 44 -0.50 1.12 -11.00
C LEU A 44 -1.55 0.02 -11.05
N PHE A 45 -2.46 0.12 -12.01
CA PHE A 45 -3.41 -0.96 -12.27
C PHE A 45 -3.56 -1.22 -13.76
N ALA A 46 -3.88 -2.47 -14.10
CA ALA A 46 -4.15 -2.89 -15.46
C ALA A 46 -5.65 -3.10 -15.66
N LEU A 47 -6.21 -2.52 -16.72
CA LEU A 47 -7.60 -2.70 -17.11
C LEU A 47 -7.71 -2.90 -18.62
N LYS A 48 -8.31 -4.01 -19.05
CA LYS A 48 -8.51 -4.36 -20.47
C LYS A 48 -7.22 -4.26 -21.30
N GLY A 49 -6.11 -4.77 -20.75
CA GLY A 49 -4.79 -4.76 -21.42
C GLY A 49 -4.13 -3.39 -21.51
N ASN A 50 -4.59 -2.39 -20.75
CA ASN A 50 -3.97 -1.07 -20.66
C ASN A 50 -3.54 -0.82 -19.22
N ASP A 51 -2.39 -0.18 -19.05
CA ASP A 51 -1.88 0.25 -17.75
C ASP A 51 -2.38 1.66 -17.41
N PHE A 52 -2.60 1.89 -16.14
CA PHE A 52 -3.11 3.14 -15.58
C PHE A 52 -2.37 3.47 -14.29
N LEU A 53 -2.15 4.76 -14.09
CA LEU A 53 -1.88 5.36 -12.79
C LEU A 53 -3.24 5.69 -12.17
N ILE A 54 -3.43 5.56 -10.85
CA ILE A 54 -4.74 5.82 -10.20
C ILE A 54 -5.33 7.23 -10.47
N ILE A 55 -4.53 8.16 -10.99
CA ILE A 55 -4.95 9.50 -11.42
C ILE A 55 -5.00 9.69 -12.94
N ASP A 56 -4.49 8.75 -13.75
CA ASP A 56 -4.44 8.90 -15.20
C ASP A 56 -4.10 7.64 -16.03
N ARG A 57 -4.47 7.62 -17.31
CA ARG A 57 -4.07 6.54 -18.24
C ARG A 57 -2.59 6.65 -18.58
N LEU A 58 -1.85 5.53 -18.47
CA LEU A 58 -0.45 5.46 -18.89
C LEU A 58 -0.38 5.30 -20.40
N VAL A 59 -0.31 6.43 -21.09
CA VAL A 59 0.03 6.51 -22.51
C VAL A 59 1.54 6.62 -22.73
N SER A 60 2.29 6.94 -21.68
CA SER A 60 3.74 7.16 -21.63
C SER A 60 4.32 6.59 -20.33
N SER A 61 5.62 6.81 -20.06
CA SER A 61 6.25 6.37 -18.81
C SER A 61 5.60 7.01 -17.57
N VAL A 62 5.64 6.26 -16.46
CA VAL A 62 5.16 6.70 -15.13
C VAL A 62 5.82 8.02 -14.71
N MET A 63 7.14 8.12 -14.88
CA MET A 63 7.93 9.32 -14.59
C MET A 63 7.37 10.57 -15.28
N LEU A 64 7.08 10.49 -16.58
CA LEU A 64 6.56 11.64 -17.32
C LEU A 64 5.18 12.04 -16.80
N ARG A 65 4.34 11.07 -16.45
CA ARG A 65 3.00 11.35 -15.96
C ARG A 65 3.01 12.00 -14.59
N LEU A 66 3.87 11.52 -13.68
CA LEU A 66 4.09 12.12 -12.38
C LEU A 66 4.61 13.56 -12.51
N LYS A 67 5.62 13.79 -13.36
CA LYS A 67 6.14 15.14 -13.63
C LYS A 67 5.04 16.10 -14.11
N ASN A 68 4.18 15.66 -15.02
CA ASN A 68 3.07 16.48 -15.52
C ASN A 68 2.04 16.78 -14.41
N HIS A 69 1.72 15.80 -13.56
CA HIS A 69 0.84 16.04 -12.41
C HIS A 69 1.46 17.04 -11.42
N PHE A 70 2.73 16.87 -11.08
CA PHE A 70 3.43 17.77 -10.15
C PHE A 70 3.57 19.19 -10.71
N ALA A 71 3.79 19.32 -12.03
CA ALA A 71 3.80 20.63 -12.67
C ALA A 71 2.43 21.33 -12.61
N ARG A 72 1.33 20.58 -12.65
CA ARG A 72 -0.04 21.12 -12.60
C ARG A 72 -0.51 21.45 -11.19
N HIS A 73 -0.15 20.62 -10.21
CA HIS A 73 -0.73 20.65 -8.87
C HIS A 73 0.24 21.08 -7.77
N GLY A 74 1.54 21.16 -8.09
CA GLY A 74 2.62 21.34 -7.12
C GLY A 74 3.39 20.05 -6.87
N CYS A 75 4.67 20.20 -6.52
CA CYS A 75 5.53 19.09 -6.14
C CYS A 75 5.19 18.62 -4.72
N PRO A 76 4.93 17.33 -4.50
CA PRO A 76 4.65 16.82 -3.17
C PRO A 76 5.90 16.83 -2.29
N GLU A 77 5.70 16.85 -0.98
CA GLU A 77 6.79 16.66 -0.02
C GLU A 77 7.16 15.17 0.08
N ARG A 78 6.14 14.30 0.06
CA ARG A 78 6.32 12.85 0.06
C ARG A 78 5.45 12.17 -0.98
N LEU A 79 6.08 11.34 -1.79
CA LEU A 79 5.42 10.41 -2.71
C LEU A 79 5.51 9.00 -2.12
N ILE A 80 4.37 8.33 -1.95
CA ILE A 80 4.30 6.95 -1.46
C ILE A 80 3.88 6.05 -2.62
N SER A 81 4.69 5.05 -2.93
CA SER A 81 4.36 3.99 -3.88
C SER A 81 4.55 2.63 -3.23
N ASP A 82 4.15 1.57 -3.94
CA ASP A 82 4.65 0.24 -3.65
C ASP A 82 6.08 0.06 -4.20
N ASN A 83 6.65 -1.13 -3.99
CA ASN A 83 7.97 -1.50 -4.50
C ASN A 83 7.88 -2.15 -5.90
N CYS A 84 6.91 -1.77 -6.72
CA CYS A 84 6.85 -2.29 -8.09
C CYS A 84 8.05 -1.79 -8.93
N PRO A 85 8.53 -2.59 -9.91
CA PRO A 85 9.72 -2.26 -10.71
C PRO A 85 9.69 -0.88 -11.36
N GLN A 86 8.49 -0.42 -11.72
CA GLN A 86 8.24 0.88 -12.33
C GLN A 86 8.51 2.06 -11.39
N PHE A 87 8.51 1.84 -10.07
CA PHE A 87 8.81 2.85 -9.04
C PHE A 87 10.23 2.72 -8.47
N VAL A 88 10.77 1.50 -8.41
CA VAL A 88 12.14 1.24 -7.92
C VAL A 88 13.21 1.81 -8.87
N SER A 89 12.87 1.99 -10.15
CA SER A 89 13.77 2.51 -11.18
C SER A 89 13.61 4.00 -11.48
N LEU A 90 12.82 4.74 -10.67
CA LEU A 90 12.59 6.18 -10.85
C LEU A 90 13.80 7.03 -10.41
#